data_AF-A0A8S0PGJ6-F1
#
_entry.id   AF-A0A8S0PGJ6-F1
#
_cell.length_a   1.000
_cell.length_b   1.000
_cell.length_c   1.000
_cell.angle_alpha   90.00
_cell.angle_beta   90.00
_cell.angle_gamma   90.00
#
_symmetry.space_group_name_H-M   'P 1'
#
loop_
_entity.id
_entity.type
_entity.pdbx_description
1 polymer ?
#
loop_
_entity_poly.entity_id
_entity_poly.type
_entity_poly.pdbx_seq_one_letter_code
_entity_poly.pdbx_strand_id
1 'polypeptide(L)' 'MKRPRGMLTHPGKATILALGKAFPHQLVMQEFLVDGYFKNTNCDDPELKLKLKLNQLCKTTTVKT' A
#
# COMPACT_ATOMS: atom_id res chain seq x y z
N MET A 1 32.21 -25.74 -8.32
CA MET A 1 31.07 -24.82 -8.12
C MET A 1 31.38 -23.47 -8.78
N LYS A 2 30.69 -23.08 -9.87
CA LYS A 2 30.88 -21.78 -10.53
C LYS A 2 29.96 -20.75 -9.86
N ARG A 3 30.51 -19.71 -9.26
CA ARG A 3 29.75 -18.58 -8.70
C ARG A 3 29.05 -17.83 -9.85
N PRO A 4 27.80 -17.39 -9.70
CA PRO A 4 27.15 -16.59 -10.73
C PRO A 4 27.95 -15.29 -10.92
N ARG A 5 28.18 -14.92 -12.18
CA ARG A 5 28.83 -13.65 -12.53
C ARG A 5 27.99 -12.51 -11.97
N GLY A 6 28.53 -11.80 -10.98
CA GLY A 6 27.94 -10.57 -10.46
C GLY A 6 27.72 -9.57 -11.59
N MET A 7 26.64 -8.80 -11.49
CA MET A 7 26.27 -7.71 -12.39
C MET A 7 27.50 -6.83 -12.69
N LEU A 8 27.81 -6.61 -13.97
CA LEU A 8 28.89 -5.71 -14.40
C LEU A 8 28.53 -4.28 -13.98
N THR A 9 29.13 -3.81 -12.89
CA THR A 9 29.04 -2.42 -12.47
C THR A 9 29.82 -1.57 -13.47
N HIS A 10 29.14 -0.78 -14.28
CA HIS A 10 29.82 0.20 -15.13
C HIS A 10 30.42 1.29 -14.24
N PRO A 11 31.74 1.54 -14.28
CA PRO A 11 32.36 2.62 -13.52
C PRO A 11 31.65 3.95 -13.82
N GLY A 12 31.23 4.66 -12.78
CA GLY A 12 30.57 5.97 -12.90
C GLY A 12 29.05 5.95 -13.17
N LYS A 13 28.40 4.78 -13.31
CA LYS A 13 26.93 4.70 -13.41
C LYS A 13 26.31 4.26 -12.08
N ALA A 14 25.29 5.00 -11.64
CA ALA A 14 24.50 4.62 -10.47
C ALA A 14 23.90 3.21 -10.66
N THR A 15 24.09 2.34 -9.68
CA THR A 15 23.65 0.95 -9.72
C THR A 15 22.91 0.64 -8.42
N ILE A 16 21.68 0.14 -8.51
CA ILE A 16 20.92 -0.31 -7.34
C ILE A 16 21.54 -1.62 -6.85
N LEU A 17 22.05 -1.62 -5.62
CA LEU A 17 22.71 -2.78 -5.02
C LEU A 17 21.74 -3.68 -4.23
N ALA A 18 20.69 -3.08 -3.67
CA ALA A 18 19.65 -3.80 -2.93
C ALA A 18 18.35 -2.98 -2.86
N LEU A 19 17.22 -3.68 -2.76
CA LEU A 19 15.90 -3.12 -2.46
C LEU A 19 15.28 -3.92 -1.32
N GLY A 20 14.68 -3.23 -0.35
CA GLY A 20 13.94 -3.84 0.75
C GLY A 20 12.57 -3.20 0.88
N LYS A 21 11.55 -4.02 1.14
CA LYS A 21 10.19 -3.58 1.51
C LYS A 21 9.69 -4.47 2.63
N ALA A 22 8.92 -3.88 3.54
CA ALA A 22 8.23 -4.60 4.61
C ALA A 22 6.81 -4.04 4.74
N PHE A 23 5.87 -4.92 5.06
CA PHE A 23 4.48 -4.56 5.33
C PHE A 23 4.07 -5.11 6.70
N PRO A 24 3.13 -4.46 7.40
CA PRO A 24 2.53 -5.03 8.59
C PRO A 24 1.89 -6.39 8.31
N HIS A 25 1.84 -7.27 9.32
CA HIS A 25 1.14 -8.56 9.21
C HIS A 25 -0.37 -8.40 9.02
N GLN A 26 -0.95 -7.34 9.58
CA GLN A 26 -2.38 -7.05 9.44
C GLN A 26 -2.62 -6.23 8.18
N LEU A 27 -2.93 -6.92 7.09
CA LEU A 27 -3.33 -6.33 5.82
C LEU A 27 -4.86 -6.28 5.74
N VAL A 28 -5.39 -5.13 5.34
CA VAL A 28 -6.81 -4.93 5.10
C VAL A 28 -6.98 -4.49 3.66
N MET A 29 -7.81 -5.20 2.89
CA MET A 29 -8.10 -4.80 1.51
C MET A 29 -8.88 -3.48 1.51
N GLN A 30 -8.61 -2.65 0.50
CA GLN A 30 -9.22 -1.33 0.37
C GLN A 30 -10.76 -1.38 0.38
N GLU A 31 -11.34 -2.46 -0.15
CA GLU A 31 -12.79 -2.73 -0.18
C GLU A 31 -13.42 -2.83 1.22
N PHE A 32 -12.65 -3.24 2.23
CA PHE A 32 -13.13 -3.42 3.61
C PHE A 32 -12.71 -2.30 4.54
N LEU A 33 -11.85 -1.38 4.08
CA LEU A 33 -11.24 -0.36 4.93
C LEU A 33 -12.27 0.63 5.47
N VAL A 34 -13.20 1.06 4.62
CA VAL A 34 -14.27 2.00 5.02
C VAL A 34 -15.20 1.32 6.02
N ASP A 35 -15.66 0.11 5.75
CA ASP A 35 -16.54 -0.61 6.67
C ASP A 35 -15.87 -0.89 8.02
N GLY A 36 -14.58 -1.27 8.03
CA GLY A 36 -13.81 -1.47 9.26
C GLY A 36 -13.61 -0.17 10.04
N TYR A 37 -13.38 0.94 9.35
CA TYR A 37 -13.24 2.26 9.99
C TYR A 37 -14.50 2.62 10.78
N PHE A 38 -15.68 2.62 10.15
CA PHE A 38 -16.93 2.99 10.82
C PHE A 38 -17.29 2.07 11.98
N LYS A 39 -17.04 0.75 11.84
CA LYS A 39 -17.27 -0.22 12.93
C LYS A 39 -16.38 0.04 14.15
N ASN A 40 -15.18 0.56 13.94
CA ASN A 40 -14.19 0.69 14.99
C ASN A 40 -14.16 2.09 15.64
N THR A 41 -14.68 3.13 14.98
CA THR A 41 -14.51 4.52 15.43
C THR A 41 -15.75 5.18 16.02
N ASN A 42 -16.90 4.51 16.05
CA ASN A 42 -18.18 5.08 16.53
C ASN A 42 -18.45 6.49 15.93
N CYS A 43 -18.32 6.63 14.61
CA CYS A 43 -18.56 7.92 13.95
C CYS A 43 -20.07 8.21 13.88
N ASP A 44 -20.53 9.25 14.58
CA ASP A 44 -21.93 9.68 14.67
C ASP A 44 -22.40 10.62 13.53
N ASP A 45 -21.52 10.97 12.58
CA ASP A 45 -21.88 11.76 11.39
C ASP A 45 -22.91 11.00 10.54
N PRO A 46 -23.76 11.64 9.71
CA PRO A 46 -24.77 10.94 8.93
C PRO A 46 -24.07 9.91 8.04
N GLU A 47 -24.14 8.65 8.49
CA GLU A 47 -23.24 7.56 8.11
C GLU A 47 -23.20 7.41 6.60
N LEU A 48 -24.36 7.56 5.96
CA LEU A 48 -24.55 7.54 4.52
C LEU A 48 -23.66 8.54 3.75
N LYS A 49 -23.55 9.80 4.21
CA LYS A 49 -22.77 10.83 3.49
C LYS A 49 -21.27 10.62 3.66
N LEU A 50 -20.82 10.39 4.89
CA LEU A 50 -19.40 10.21 5.18
C LEU A 50 -18.88 8.90 4.58
N LYS A 51 -19.66 7.82 4.69
CA LYS A 51 -19.30 6.50 4.15
C LYS A 51 -19.25 6.48 2.63
N LEU A 52 -20.22 7.12 1.96
CA LEU A 52 -20.18 7.23 0.49
C LEU A 52 -18.97 8.04 0.02
N LYS A 53 -18.68 9.16 0.70
CA LYS A 53 -17.53 10.01 0.37
C LYS A 53 -16.21 9.30 0.60
N LEU A 54 -16.05 8.61 1.74
CA LEU A 54 -14.87 7.80 2.03
C LEU A 54 -14.71 6.65 1.05
N ASN A 55 -15.80 5.95 0.69
CA ASN A 55 -15.77 4.90 -0.34
C ASN A 55 -15.28 5.42 -1.70
N GLN A 56 -15.77 6.59 -2.14
CA GLN A 56 -15.33 7.19 -3.40
C GLN A 56 -13.86 7.61 -3.35
N LEU A 57 -13.45 8.26 -2.25
CA LEU A 57 -12.06 8.70 -2.06
C LEU A 57 -11.11 7.50 -2.04
N CYS A 58 -11.42 6.48 -1.24
CA CYS A 58 -10.63 5.25 -1.17
C CYS A 58 -10.50 4.55 -2.52
N LYS A 59 -11.50 4.61 -3.39
CA LYS A 59 -11.41 4.03 -4.75
C LYS A 59 -10.52 4.84 -5.69
N THR A 60 -10.54 6.16 -5.60
CA THR A 60 -9.83 7.04 -6.55
C THR A 60 -8.40 7.36 -6.13
N THR A 61 -8.08 7.35 -4.85
CA THR A 61 -6.74 7.70 -4.33
C THR A 61 -5.84 6.50 -4.07
N THR A 62 -6.37 5.28 -4.05
CA THR A 62 -5.55 4.09 -3.81
C THR A 62 -4.66 3.82 -5.00
N VAL A 63 -3.35 3.86 -4.75
CA VAL A 63 -2.36 3.46 -5.74
C VAL A 63 -2.55 1.97 -6.02
N LYS A 64 -2.77 1.62 -7.29
CA LYS A 64 -2.82 0.23 -7.73
C LYS A 64 -1.39 -0.34 -7.62
N THR A 65 -1.19 -1.22 -6.66
CA THR A 65 0.07 -1.93 -6.43
C THR A 65 0.01 -3.33 -7.00
#